data_AF-A0A947TQ16-F1
#
_entry.id   AF-A0A947TQ16-F1
#
_cell.length_a   1.000
_cell.length_b   1.000
_cell.length_c   1.000
_cell.angle_alpha   90.00
_cell.angle_beta   90.00
_cell.angle_gamma   90.00
#
_symmetry.space_group_name_H-M   'P 1'
#
loop_
_entity.id
_entity.type
_entity.pdbx_description
1 polymer ?
#
loop_
_entity_poly.entity_id
_entity_poly.type
_entity_poly.pdbx_seq_one_letter_code
_entity_poly.pdbx_strand_id
1 'polypeptide(L)'
;MALCWRALPLPACSLAESPRYAHGGWMWVDINRRVLYRLNQSDVFNAAPANLHTLNLPDEIGCILPTDQAGTLVALGRQGGWLIENNTCTLKLAAPFDSGKHRFNDGRADPAGRIWISTLVDARSPATAALYCIESGRATLTIPDLIVGNGLAFSPKGDSVFLSDTRHKCIWRFEYDVHTGALSNQQLIKQYTDGSARPDGACFSADGSYWVAILEGYRIDRFNEQGEFIESLDIPLAKPTMPCFGGENGTVLLVCSAQADEKFPNKPGFENTGLIACETSFTALPEAFANPNNLNQPPYFT
;
A
#
# COMPACT_ATOMS: atom_id res chain seq x y z
N MET A 1 16.11 -4.78 -18.55
CA MET A 1 17.41 -5.11 -17.88
C MET A 1 17.09 -5.89 -16.62
N ALA A 2 17.86 -6.93 -16.28
CA ALA A 2 17.61 -7.66 -15.04
C ALA A 2 18.02 -6.78 -13.83
N LEU A 3 17.07 -6.44 -12.96
CA LEU A 3 17.35 -5.70 -11.73
C LEU A 3 18.10 -6.60 -10.74
N CYS A 4 19.06 -6.02 -10.03
CA CYS A 4 19.84 -6.73 -9.03
C CYS A 4 19.12 -6.69 -7.67
N TRP A 5 18.24 -7.66 -7.45
CA TRP A 5 17.49 -7.79 -6.20
C TRP A 5 18.39 -8.24 -5.03
N ARG A 6 18.22 -7.60 -3.88
CA ARG A 6 18.90 -7.95 -2.62
C ARG A 6 17.87 -8.28 -1.56
N ALA A 7 18.04 -9.42 -0.89
CA ALA A 7 17.33 -9.70 0.35
C ALA A 7 17.83 -8.72 1.42
N LEU A 8 16.90 -8.09 2.14
CA LEU A 8 17.25 -7.20 3.23
C LEU A 8 17.51 -8.01 4.51
N PRO A 9 18.54 -7.69 5.30
CA PRO A 9 18.87 -8.39 6.54
C PRO A 9 17.94 -7.94 7.70
N LEU A 10 16.63 -7.95 7.43
CA LEU A 10 15.58 -7.53 8.34
C LEU A 10 14.72 -8.74 8.74
N PRO A 11 13.99 -8.68 9.87
CA PRO A 11 13.13 -9.78 10.29
C PRO A 11 12.16 -10.21 9.19
N ALA A 12 12.00 -11.52 9.02
CA ALA A 12 10.97 -12.07 8.16
C ALA A 12 9.59 -11.63 8.66
N CYS A 13 8.71 -11.22 7.75
CA CYS A 13 7.34 -10.85 8.05
C CYS A 13 6.37 -11.98 7.70
N SER A 14 5.25 -12.07 8.41
CA SER A 14 4.15 -12.96 8.01
C SER A 14 3.38 -12.36 6.83
N LEU A 15 3.04 -11.08 6.93
CA LEU A 15 2.40 -10.32 5.85
C LEU A 15 2.95 -8.89 5.85
N ALA A 16 4.12 -8.69 5.24
CA ALA A 16 4.67 -7.35 5.07
C ALA A 16 3.83 -6.58 4.06
N GLU A 17 3.42 -5.37 4.41
CA GLU A 17 2.51 -4.55 3.63
C GLU A 17 2.72 -3.06 3.88
N SER A 18 2.08 -2.25 3.03
CA SER A 18 2.08 -0.79 3.11
C SER A 18 3.48 -0.16 3.30
N PRO A 19 4.51 -0.56 2.51
CA PRO A 19 5.79 0.14 2.52
C PRO A 19 5.62 1.60 2.11
N ARG A 20 6.26 2.51 2.85
CA ARG A 20 6.30 3.95 2.58
C ARG A 20 7.71 4.47 2.77
N TYR A 21 8.08 5.48 2.00
CA TYR A 21 9.29 6.26 2.19
C TYR A 21 8.92 7.72 2.45
N ALA A 22 9.26 8.23 3.62
CA ALA A 22 8.96 9.60 4.02
C ALA A 22 9.98 10.08 5.06
N HIS A 23 10.23 11.39 5.08
CA HIS A 23 11.14 12.00 6.07
C HIS A 23 12.53 11.35 6.12
N GLY A 24 13.03 10.88 4.97
CA GLY A 24 14.34 10.22 4.87
C GLY A 24 14.40 8.80 5.45
N GLY A 25 13.27 8.15 5.70
CA GLY A 25 13.19 6.81 6.28
C GLY A 25 12.14 5.92 5.65
N TRP A 26 12.27 4.62 5.90
CA TRP A 26 11.35 3.58 5.43
C TRP A 26 10.43 3.12 6.56
N MET A 27 9.20 2.76 6.20
CA MET A 27 8.25 2.15 7.14
C MET A 27 7.35 1.15 6.43
N TRP A 28 6.92 0.13 7.15
CA TRP A 28 5.98 -0.89 6.67
C TRP A 28 5.31 -1.58 7.86
N VAL A 29 4.25 -2.33 7.61
CA VAL A 29 3.59 -3.14 8.65
C VAL A 29 3.77 -4.62 8.38
N ASP A 30 3.79 -5.43 9.43
CA ASP A 30 3.42 -6.84 9.36
C ASP A 30 2.00 -6.98 9.92
N ILE A 31 1.03 -7.13 9.03
CA ILE A 31 -0.40 -7.06 9.37
C ILE A 31 -0.75 -8.15 10.39
N ASN A 32 -0.35 -9.40 10.10
CA ASN A 32 -0.72 -10.56 10.92
C ASN A 32 -0.06 -10.52 12.31
N ARG A 33 1.14 -9.93 12.40
CA ARG A 33 1.84 -9.77 13.69
C ARG A 33 1.50 -8.48 14.41
N ARG A 34 0.75 -7.57 13.77
CA ARG A 34 0.38 -6.25 14.29
C ARG A 34 1.61 -5.46 14.71
N VAL A 35 2.60 -5.38 13.83
CA VAL A 35 3.84 -4.62 14.09
C VAL A 35 4.04 -3.58 13.01
N LEU A 36 4.31 -2.34 13.42
CA LEU A 36 4.88 -1.30 12.56
C LEU A 36 6.39 -1.35 12.68
N TYR A 37 7.07 -1.41 11.54
CA TYR A 37 8.51 -1.30 11.41
C TYR A 37 8.88 0.08 10.86
N ARG A 38 9.91 0.71 11.42
CA ARG A 38 10.47 1.98 10.94
C ARG A 38 11.99 1.90 10.93
N LEU A 39 12.56 2.38 9.83
CA LEU A 39 13.98 2.51 9.61
C LEU A 39 14.28 3.97 9.32
N ASN A 40 14.90 4.66 10.28
CA ASN A 40 15.21 6.09 10.20
C ASN A 40 16.51 6.36 9.40
N GLN A 41 16.64 5.73 8.24
CA GLN A 41 17.75 5.93 7.31
C GLN A 41 17.28 5.70 5.87
N SER A 42 17.82 6.48 4.93
CA SER A 42 17.48 6.37 3.51
C SER A 42 18.04 5.11 2.86
N ASP A 43 19.25 4.74 3.24
CA ASP A 43 19.94 3.57 2.69
C ASP A 43 19.41 2.29 3.35
N VAL A 44 18.49 1.63 2.67
CA VAL A 44 17.91 0.36 3.13
C VAL A 44 18.89 -0.82 2.98
N PHE A 45 19.90 -0.71 2.12
CA PHE A 45 20.82 -1.80 1.85
C PHE A 45 21.82 -2.05 2.98
N ASN A 46 22.08 -1.01 3.77
CA ASN A 46 22.87 -1.07 4.99
C ASN A 46 21.99 -1.09 6.25
N ALA A 47 20.71 -1.46 6.12
CA ALA A 47 19.84 -1.67 7.26
C ALA A 47 20.36 -2.83 8.13
N ALA A 48 20.18 -2.72 9.44
CA ALA A 48 20.47 -3.77 10.40
C ALA A 48 19.33 -3.89 11.41
N PRO A 49 19.06 -5.10 11.95
CA PRO A 49 17.98 -5.29 12.93
C PRO A 49 18.11 -4.38 14.17
N ALA A 50 19.32 -4.02 14.56
CA ALA A 50 19.57 -3.11 15.69
C ALA A 50 19.06 -1.67 15.46
N ASN A 51 18.92 -1.25 14.20
CA ASN A 51 18.44 0.09 13.81
C ASN A 51 16.94 0.10 13.48
N LEU A 52 16.28 -1.06 13.60
CA LEU A 52 14.88 -1.22 13.26
C LEU A 52 14.00 -0.87 14.47
N HIS A 53 13.27 0.24 14.38
CA HIS A 53 12.29 0.60 15.39
C HIS A 53 11.00 -0.19 15.16
N THR A 54 10.50 -0.83 16.20
CA THR A 54 9.24 -1.58 16.17
C THR A 54 8.21 -0.95 17.08
N LEU A 55 6.94 -1.05 16.68
CA LEU A 55 5.80 -0.66 17.50
C LEU A 55 4.72 -1.73 17.38
N ASN A 56 4.31 -2.31 18.50
CA ASN A 56 3.13 -3.18 18.55
C ASN A 56 1.88 -2.33 18.33
N LEU A 57 1.03 -2.77 17.41
CA LEU A 57 -0.19 -2.09 17.01
C LEU A 57 -1.40 -2.72 17.73
N PRO A 58 -2.41 -1.92 18.12
CA PRO A 58 -3.59 -2.43 18.82
C PRO A 58 -4.58 -3.15 17.89
N ASP A 59 -4.35 -3.12 16.59
CA ASP A 59 -5.28 -3.51 15.53
C ASP A 59 -4.51 -4.20 14.39
N GLU A 60 -5.22 -4.88 13.49
CA GLU A 60 -4.67 -5.42 12.25
C GLU A 60 -4.57 -4.28 11.21
N ILE A 61 -3.60 -3.40 11.42
CA ILE A 61 -3.36 -2.28 10.53
C ILE A 61 -2.89 -2.80 9.17
N GLY A 62 -3.65 -2.49 8.10
CA GLY A 62 -3.28 -2.82 6.72
C GLY A 62 -2.56 -1.68 6.00
N CYS A 63 -2.89 -0.44 6.38
CA CYS A 63 -2.39 0.75 5.73
C CYS A 63 -1.83 1.72 6.77
N ILE A 64 -0.63 2.22 6.50
CA ILE A 64 -0.01 3.34 7.20
C ILE A 64 0.26 4.48 6.22
N LEU A 65 -0.05 5.70 6.63
CA LEU A 65 0.13 6.91 5.84
C LEU A 65 0.95 7.91 6.64
N PRO A 66 2.12 8.35 6.13
CA PRO A 66 2.85 9.44 6.77
C PRO A 66 2.06 10.74 6.68
N THR A 67 2.27 11.62 7.66
CA THR A 67 1.81 13.01 7.60
C THR A 67 2.98 13.94 7.30
N ASP A 68 2.69 15.21 7.08
CA ASP A 68 3.69 16.28 6.91
C ASP A 68 4.56 16.48 8.15
N GLN A 69 4.10 16.00 9.31
CA GLN A 69 4.83 16.00 10.57
C GLN A 69 5.56 14.67 10.77
N ALA A 70 6.90 14.73 10.76
CA ALA A 70 7.73 13.56 11.04
C ALA A 70 7.38 12.94 12.41
N GLY A 71 7.19 11.61 12.43
CA GLY A 71 6.83 10.87 13.65
C GLY A 71 5.32 10.75 13.90
N THR A 72 4.49 11.44 13.13
CA THR A 72 3.03 11.31 13.14
C THR A 72 2.58 10.47 11.94
N LEU A 73 1.75 9.45 12.19
CA LEU A 73 1.21 8.58 11.14
C LEU A 73 -0.30 8.43 11.31
N VAL A 74 -1.01 8.30 10.19
CA VAL A 74 -2.35 7.73 10.15
C VAL A 74 -2.22 6.23 9.90
N ALA A 75 -2.98 5.41 10.64
CA ALA A 75 -3.01 3.96 10.48
C ALA A 75 -4.45 3.45 10.39
N LEU A 76 -4.74 2.52 9.48
CA LEU A 76 -6.10 2.04 9.22
C LEU A 76 -6.18 0.50 9.37
N GLY A 77 -7.10 0.02 10.21
CA GLY A 77 -7.26 -1.39 10.56
C GLY A 77 -8.71 -1.85 10.68
N ARG A 78 -8.99 -2.88 11.50
CA ARG A 78 -10.35 -3.43 11.68
C ARG A 78 -11.25 -2.46 12.43
N GLN A 79 -10.71 -1.85 13.49
CA GLN A 79 -11.50 -0.99 14.38
C GLN A 79 -11.69 0.42 13.82
N GLY A 80 -10.84 0.83 12.88
CA GLY A 80 -11.01 2.06 12.12
C GLY A 80 -9.70 2.80 11.85
N GLY A 81 -9.75 4.13 11.90
CA GLY A 81 -8.62 5.03 11.68
C GLY A 81 -7.98 5.47 13.00
N TRP A 82 -6.67 5.26 13.10
CA TRP A 82 -5.83 5.53 14.25
C TRP A 82 -4.84 6.64 13.93
N LEU A 83 -4.54 7.47 14.92
CA LEU A 83 -3.43 8.41 14.92
C LEU A 83 -2.30 7.81 15.76
N ILE A 84 -1.09 7.75 15.19
CA ILE A 84 0.12 7.30 15.89
C ILE A 84 1.03 8.51 16.10
N GLU A 85 1.25 8.89 17.35
CA GLU A 85 2.12 10.00 17.76
C GLU A 85 2.95 9.55 18.96
N ASN A 86 4.26 9.78 18.94
CA ASN A 86 5.17 9.38 20.03
C ASN A 86 4.99 7.91 20.44
N ASN A 87 4.81 7.02 19.46
CA ASN A 87 4.53 5.59 19.65
C ASN A 87 3.23 5.27 20.39
N THR A 88 2.35 6.25 20.58
CA THR A 88 1.02 6.07 21.15
C THR A 88 -0.01 5.98 20.03
N CYS A 89 -0.82 4.93 20.04
CA CYS A 89 -1.90 4.73 19.08
C CYS A 89 -3.23 5.19 19.68
N THR A 90 -3.90 6.15 19.04
CA THR A 90 -5.21 6.66 19.46
C THR A 90 -6.23 6.41 18.37
N LEU A 91 -7.32 5.68 18.66
CA LEU A 91 -8.43 5.52 17.72
C LEU A 91 -9.15 6.87 17.57
N LYS A 92 -9.27 7.37 16.33
CA LYS A 92 -9.89 8.66 16.00
C LYS A 92 -11.19 8.51 15.24
N LEU A 93 -11.29 7.48 14.39
CA LEU A 93 -12.45 7.20 13.57
C LEU A 93 -12.82 5.71 13.69
N ALA A 94 -14.06 5.40 14.04
CA ALA A 94 -14.54 4.02 14.03
C ALA A 94 -14.73 3.51 12.58
N ALA A 95 -14.53 2.22 12.36
CA ALA A 95 -14.77 1.60 11.07
C ALA A 95 -16.23 1.75 10.63
N PRO A 96 -16.52 2.00 9.33
CA PRO A 96 -17.87 2.12 8.80
C PRO A 96 -18.52 0.75 8.47
N PHE A 97 -17.95 -0.35 8.97
CA PHE A 97 -18.33 -1.74 8.66
C PHE A 97 -18.27 -2.63 9.89
N ASP A 98 -18.75 -3.88 9.77
CA ASP A 98 -18.61 -4.91 10.79
C ASP A 98 -17.13 -5.32 10.92
N SER A 99 -16.46 -4.79 11.93
CA SER A 99 -15.04 -5.03 12.18
C SER A 99 -14.72 -6.49 12.52
N GLY A 100 -15.72 -7.36 12.68
CA GLY A 100 -15.58 -8.81 12.81
C GLY A 100 -15.39 -9.53 11.48
N LYS A 101 -15.80 -8.93 10.36
CA LYS A 101 -15.81 -9.53 9.01
C LYS A 101 -14.97 -8.77 7.99
N HIS A 102 -14.71 -7.49 8.26
CA HIS A 102 -14.04 -6.57 7.35
C HIS A 102 -12.87 -5.88 8.05
N ARG A 103 -11.98 -5.36 7.22
CA ARG A 103 -10.82 -4.60 7.65
C ARG A 103 -10.45 -3.59 6.57
N PHE A 104 -9.97 -2.41 6.96
CA PHE A 104 -9.26 -1.54 6.04
C PHE A 104 -7.97 -2.24 5.56
N ASN A 105 -7.72 -2.25 4.25
CA ASN A 105 -6.65 -3.02 3.66
C ASN A 105 -5.54 -2.12 3.08
N ASP A 106 -5.66 -1.70 1.83
CA ASP A 106 -4.68 -0.84 1.15
C ASP A 106 -5.25 0.55 0.92
N GLY A 107 -4.41 1.55 1.10
CA GLY A 107 -4.84 2.94 1.03
C GLY A 107 -3.69 3.89 0.78
N ARG A 108 -4.05 5.11 0.41
CA ARG A 108 -3.10 6.17 0.10
C ARG A 108 -3.70 7.53 0.43
N ALA A 109 -2.86 8.50 0.76
CA ALA A 109 -3.29 9.88 0.73
C ALA A 109 -3.38 10.34 -0.73
N ASP A 110 -4.42 11.09 -1.08
CA ASP A 110 -4.44 11.82 -2.34
C ASP A 110 -3.59 13.10 -2.24
N PRO A 111 -3.31 13.81 -3.35
CA PRO A 111 -2.52 15.04 -3.32
C PRO A 111 -3.13 16.18 -2.49
N ALA A 112 -4.41 16.10 -2.14
CA ALA A 112 -5.09 17.04 -1.25
C ALA A 112 -5.06 16.60 0.23
N GLY A 113 -4.44 15.46 0.53
CA GLY A 113 -4.30 14.89 1.86
C GLY A 113 -5.53 14.13 2.37
N ARG A 114 -6.53 13.86 1.51
CA ARG A 114 -7.64 12.96 1.88
C ARG A 114 -7.14 11.54 1.98
N ILE A 115 -7.73 10.77 2.88
CA ILE A 115 -7.33 9.39 3.10
C ILE A 115 -8.25 8.49 2.26
N TRP A 116 -7.69 7.87 1.23
CA TRP A 116 -8.40 6.86 0.45
C TRP A 116 -8.00 5.48 0.93
N ILE A 117 -8.98 4.62 1.17
CA ILE A 117 -8.75 3.33 1.82
C ILE A 117 -9.73 2.29 1.31
N SER A 118 -9.20 1.18 0.79
CA SER A 118 -9.98 0.01 0.44
C SER A 118 -10.25 -0.84 1.68
N THR A 119 -11.22 -1.74 1.57
CA THR A 119 -11.42 -2.81 2.53
C THR A 119 -11.18 -4.18 1.90
N LEU A 120 -11.10 -5.18 2.76
CA LEU A 120 -11.32 -6.57 2.39
C LEU A 120 -12.48 -7.13 3.22
N VAL A 121 -13.08 -8.20 2.70
CA VAL A 121 -14.00 -9.07 3.44
C VAL A 121 -13.34 -10.43 3.66
N ASP A 122 -13.39 -10.94 4.88
CA ASP A 122 -12.78 -12.24 5.25
C ASP A 122 -13.42 -13.40 4.47
N ALA A 123 -14.75 -13.33 4.33
CA ALA A 123 -15.51 -14.25 3.49
C ALA A 123 -15.32 -13.92 2.01
N ARG A 124 -15.07 -14.93 1.18
CA ARG A 124 -14.90 -14.74 -0.28
C ARG A 124 -16.18 -14.28 -1.00
N SER A 125 -17.33 -14.46 -0.38
CA SER A 125 -18.64 -14.10 -0.92
C SER A 125 -19.62 -13.88 0.23
N PRO A 126 -20.52 -12.88 0.16
CA PRO A 126 -20.68 -11.91 -0.93
C PRO A 126 -19.56 -10.86 -0.99
N ALA A 127 -19.33 -10.29 -2.18
CA ALA A 127 -18.42 -9.15 -2.39
C ALA A 127 -18.99 -7.91 -1.68
N THR A 128 -18.46 -7.62 -0.49
CA THR A 128 -18.95 -6.54 0.39
C THR A 128 -17.82 -5.63 0.84
N ALA A 129 -16.63 -5.79 0.28
CA ALA A 129 -15.56 -4.82 0.44
C ALA A 129 -15.83 -3.60 -0.47
N ALA A 130 -15.17 -2.49 -0.18
CA ALA A 130 -15.41 -1.23 -0.86
C ALA A 130 -14.18 -0.31 -0.76
N LEU A 131 -14.15 0.72 -1.61
CA LEU A 131 -13.27 1.87 -1.48
C LEU A 131 -13.98 2.99 -0.73
N TYR A 132 -13.31 3.59 0.25
CA TYR A 132 -13.77 4.75 0.99
C TYR A 132 -12.83 5.94 0.81
N CYS A 133 -13.40 7.14 0.81
CA CYS A 133 -12.67 8.39 1.03
C CYS A 133 -13.00 8.92 2.43
N ILE A 134 -11.99 9.10 3.26
CA ILE A 134 -12.09 9.65 4.60
C ILE A 134 -11.65 11.11 4.57
N GLU A 135 -12.60 11.97 4.91
CA GLU A 135 -12.42 13.41 5.01
C GLU A 135 -13.33 13.95 6.11
N SER A 136 -12.84 14.92 6.90
CA SER A 136 -13.62 15.58 7.96
C SER A 136 -14.34 14.61 8.92
N GLY A 137 -13.67 13.52 9.32
CA GLY A 137 -14.19 12.54 10.28
C GLY A 137 -15.28 11.62 9.73
N ARG A 138 -15.42 11.54 8.40
CA ARG A 138 -16.42 10.69 7.74
C ARG A 138 -15.78 9.82 6.67
N ALA A 139 -15.97 8.51 6.77
CA ALA A 139 -15.68 7.56 5.71
C ALA A 139 -16.86 7.51 4.72
N THR A 140 -16.68 8.04 3.52
CA THR A 140 -17.69 8.02 2.45
C THR A 140 -17.41 6.85 1.53
N LEU A 141 -18.38 5.96 1.31
CA LEU A 141 -18.27 4.88 0.33
C LEU A 141 -18.20 5.48 -1.08
N THR A 142 -17.21 5.07 -1.86
CA THR A 142 -16.95 5.58 -3.22
C THR A 142 -17.10 4.50 -4.28
N ILE A 143 -16.58 3.29 -4.04
CA ILE A 143 -16.70 2.14 -4.95
C ILE A 143 -17.19 0.94 -4.15
N PRO A 144 -18.40 0.41 -4.41
CA PRO A 144 -18.92 -0.79 -3.75
C PRO A 144 -18.40 -2.09 -4.39
N ASP A 145 -18.85 -3.22 -3.85
CA ASP A 145 -18.79 -4.56 -4.48
C ASP A 145 -17.38 -5.06 -4.84
N LEU A 146 -16.37 -4.61 -4.09
CA LEU A 146 -15.04 -5.22 -4.10
C LEU A 146 -15.04 -6.51 -3.25
N ILE A 147 -14.02 -7.33 -3.43
CA ILE A 147 -13.73 -8.45 -2.51
C ILE A 147 -12.46 -8.17 -1.71
N VAL A 148 -11.38 -7.76 -2.38
CA VAL A 148 -10.12 -7.34 -1.75
C VAL A 148 -9.56 -6.18 -2.56
N GLY A 149 -9.86 -4.94 -2.15
CA GLY A 149 -9.32 -3.76 -2.83
C GLY A 149 -7.85 -3.56 -2.48
N ASN A 150 -7.05 -3.24 -3.48
CA ASN A 150 -5.59 -3.14 -3.40
C ASN A 150 -5.05 -2.22 -4.51
N GLY A 151 -3.75 -2.02 -4.55
CA GLY A 151 -3.09 -1.32 -5.64
C GLY A 151 -3.52 0.14 -5.79
N LEU A 152 -3.99 0.77 -4.72
CA LEU A 152 -4.49 2.13 -4.81
C LEU A 152 -3.33 3.12 -5.00
N ALA A 153 -3.31 3.81 -6.13
CA ALA A 153 -2.29 4.82 -6.40
C ALA A 153 -2.80 5.96 -7.30
N PHE A 154 -2.35 7.18 -7.01
CA PHE A 154 -2.66 8.39 -7.77
C PHE A 154 -1.52 8.72 -8.72
N SER A 155 -1.85 9.05 -9.95
CA SER A 155 -0.89 9.50 -10.97
C SER A 155 -0.15 10.77 -10.50
N PRO A 156 1.09 11.01 -10.98
CA PRO A 156 1.85 12.22 -10.65
C PRO A 156 1.12 13.53 -10.97
N LYS A 157 0.30 13.53 -12.03
CA LYS A 157 -0.50 14.70 -12.44
C LYS A 157 -1.74 14.91 -11.57
N GLY A 158 -2.11 13.93 -10.74
CA GLY A 158 -3.30 13.99 -9.90
C GLY A 158 -4.61 13.99 -10.68
N ASP A 159 -4.62 13.44 -11.91
CA ASP A 159 -5.79 13.41 -12.80
C ASP A 159 -6.38 11.99 -12.99
N SER A 160 -5.66 10.98 -12.49
CA SER A 160 -6.00 9.57 -12.64
C SER A 160 -5.69 8.80 -11.36
N VAL A 161 -6.55 7.84 -11.01
CA VAL A 161 -6.32 6.88 -9.93
C VAL A 161 -6.47 5.45 -10.45
N PHE A 162 -5.63 4.56 -9.96
CA PHE A 162 -5.66 3.14 -10.28
C PHE A 162 -6.05 2.37 -9.02
N LEU A 163 -6.86 1.34 -9.19
CA LEU A 163 -7.30 0.45 -8.11
C LEU A 163 -7.36 -0.98 -8.66
N SER A 164 -6.81 -1.93 -7.91
CA SER A 164 -6.96 -3.34 -8.19
C SER A 164 -7.95 -4.02 -7.25
N ASP A 165 -8.58 -5.08 -7.75
CA ASP A 165 -9.27 -6.05 -6.90
C ASP A 165 -8.58 -7.40 -7.06
N THR A 166 -7.92 -7.83 -5.99
CA THR A 166 -7.08 -9.03 -5.97
C THR A 166 -7.87 -10.30 -6.28
N ARG A 167 -9.14 -10.40 -5.86
CA ARG A 167 -9.94 -11.62 -6.05
C ARG A 167 -10.74 -11.60 -7.34
N HIS A 168 -11.18 -10.43 -7.79
CA HIS A 168 -11.67 -10.25 -9.16
C HIS A 168 -10.55 -10.31 -10.20
N LYS A 169 -9.28 -10.25 -9.77
CA LYS A 169 -8.08 -10.33 -10.61
C LYS A 169 -8.05 -9.24 -11.68
N CYS A 170 -8.43 -8.03 -11.32
CA CYS A 170 -8.51 -6.93 -12.28
C CYS A 170 -7.88 -5.65 -11.73
N ILE A 171 -7.57 -4.75 -12.65
CA ILE A 171 -7.13 -3.39 -12.37
C ILE A 171 -8.03 -2.43 -13.14
N TRP A 172 -8.51 -1.44 -12.42
CA TRP A 172 -9.32 -0.34 -12.93
C TRP A 172 -8.52 0.95 -12.91
N ARG A 173 -8.78 1.80 -13.89
CA ARG A 173 -8.38 3.20 -13.94
C ARG A 173 -9.62 4.08 -13.87
N PHE A 174 -9.51 5.21 -13.20
CA PHE A 174 -10.53 6.26 -13.13
C PHE A 174 -9.89 7.60 -13.43
N GLU A 175 -10.65 8.50 -14.03
CA GLU A 175 -10.35 9.93 -13.97
C GLU A 175 -10.64 10.42 -12.55
N TYR A 176 -9.76 11.30 -12.06
CA TYR A 176 -9.79 11.79 -10.69
C TYR A 176 -9.68 13.32 -10.67
N ASP A 177 -10.62 13.97 -10.00
CA ASP A 177 -10.60 15.41 -9.76
C ASP A 177 -10.03 15.67 -8.36
N VAL A 178 -8.79 16.17 -8.29
CA VAL A 178 -8.12 16.48 -7.03
C VAL A 178 -8.87 17.51 -6.17
N HIS A 179 -9.60 18.44 -6.77
CA HIS A 179 -10.30 19.50 -6.04
C HIS A 179 -11.56 18.97 -5.33
N THR A 180 -12.28 18.04 -5.95
CA THR A 180 -13.53 17.51 -5.41
C THR A 180 -13.39 16.11 -4.80
N GLY A 181 -12.35 15.37 -5.16
CA GLY A 181 -12.18 13.95 -4.84
C GLY A 181 -13.07 13.04 -5.69
N ALA A 182 -13.69 13.54 -6.75
CA ALA A 182 -14.59 12.76 -7.58
C ALA A 182 -13.84 11.74 -8.44
N LEU A 183 -14.42 10.53 -8.54
CA LEU A 183 -14.00 9.49 -9.48
C LEU A 183 -15.00 9.41 -10.63
N SER A 184 -14.48 9.30 -11.85
CA SER A 184 -15.31 9.13 -13.05
C SER A 184 -14.60 8.29 -14.11
N ASN A 185 -15.32 7.99 -15.20
CA ASN A 185 -14.78 7.25 -16.35
C ASN A 185 -14.02 5.96 -15.97
N GLN A 186 -14.70 5.05 -15.24
CA GLN A 186 -14.13 3.75 -14.87
C GLN A 186 -13.75 2.93 -16.10
N GLN A 187 -12.51 2.48 -16.18
CA GLN A 187 -11.96 1.69 -17.29
C GLN A 187 -11.27 0.44 -16.76
N LEU A 188 -11.62 -0.72 -17.31
CA LEU A 188 -10.86 -1.96 -17.08
C LEU A 188 -9.58 -1.89 -17.87
N ILE A 189 -8.42 -1.82 -17.20
CA ILE A 189 -7.13 -1.75 -17.90
C ILE A 189 -6.42 -3.11 -17.94
N LYS A 190 -6.73 -4.01 -16.99
CA LYS A 190 -6.19 -5.37 -16.99
C LYS A 190 -7.12 -6.35 -16.30
N GLN A 191 -7.34 -7.49 -16.95
CA GLN A 191 -7.91 -8.70 -16.35
C GLN A 191 -6.84 -9.80 -16.38
N TYR A 192 -6.56 -10.43 -15.24
CA TYR A 192 -5.67 -11.59 -15.17
C TYR A 192 -6.52 -12.86 -15.21
N THR A 193 -6.35 -13.66 -16.25
CA THR A 193 -7.11 -14.91 -16.47
C THR A 193 -6.34 -16.15 -16.04
N ASP A 194 -5.01 -16.07 -15.96
CA ASP A 194 -4.17 -17.25 -15.95
C ASP A 194 -3.69 -17.62 -14.54
N GLY A 195 -3.89 -18.90 -14.20
CA GLY A 195 -3.35 -19.49 -12.99
C GLY A 195 -3.77 -18.78 -11.70
N SER A 196 -2.81 -18.62 -10.80
CA SER A 196 -3.01 -18.06 -9.46
C SER A 196 -2.65 -16.58 -9.32
N ALA A 197 -1.97 -16.03 -10.34
CA ALA A 197 -1.50 -14.66 -10.37
C ALA A 197 -2.64 -13.66 -10.22
N ARG A 198 -2.43 -12.66 -9.37
CA ARG A 198 -3.41 -11.61 -9.09
C ARG A 198 -2.73 -10.32 -8.61
N PRO A 199 -3.30 -9.15 -8.93
CA PRO A 199 -2.74 -7.87 -8.51
C PRO A 199 -2.91 -7.68 -7.00
N ASP A 200 -1.95 -6.98 -6.40
CA ASP A 200 -1.94 -6.60 -4.98
C ASP A 200 -1.62 -5.10 -4.86
N GLY A 201 -0.86 -4.67 -3.86
CA GLY A 201 -0.39 -3.30 -3.68
C GLY A 201 0.43 -2.74 -4.86
N ALA A 202 0.43 -1.42 -4.98
CA ALA A 202 1.04 -0.68 -6.08
C ALA A 202 1.52 0.72 -5.70
N CYS A 203 2.32 1.33 -6.57
CA CYS A 203 2.71 2.73 -6.51
C CYS A 203 2.93 3.33 -7.91
N PHE A 204 2.95 4.65 -8.00
CA PHE A 204 3.45 5.36 -9.19
C PHE A 204 4.92 5.76 -9.01
N SER A 205 5.70 5.70 -10.09
CA SER A 205 6.99 6.41 -10.20
C SER A 205 6.79 7.81 -10.81
N ALA A 206 7.80 8.67 -10.66
CA ALA A 206 7.75 10.05 -11.14
C ALA A 206 7.58 10.18 -12.67
N ASP A 207 7.93 9.14 -13.44
CA ASP A 207 7.75 9.10 -14.90
C ASP A 207 6.30 8.80 -15.33
N GLY A 208 5.36 8.69 -14.39
CA GLY A 208 3.96 8.36 -14.67
C GLY A 208 3.67 6.87 -14.77
N SER A 209 4.61 6.00 -14.42
CA SER A 209 4.39 4.55 -14.51
C SER A 209 3.78 4.00 -13.23
N TYR A 210 2.71 3.21 -13.39
CA TYR A 210 2.07 2.45 -12.33
C TYR A 210 2.70 1.07 -12.20
N TRP A 211 3.16 0.73 -11.00
CA TRP A 211 3.85 -0.53 -10.70
C TRP A 211 3.04 -1.32 -9.69
N VAL A 212 2.62 -2.52 -10.06
CA VAL A 212 1.76 -3.37 -9.23
C VAL A 212 2.41 -4.72 -8.95
N ALA A 213 2.45 -5.10 -7.67
CA ALA A 213 2.88 -6.43 -7.28
C ALA A 213 1.89 -7.48 -7.77
N ILE A 214 2.40 -8.57 -8.33
CA ILE A 214 1.57 -9.71 -8.74
C ILE A 214 1.79 -10.85 -7.75
N LEU A 215 0.86 -10.97 -6.80
CA LEU A 215 0.82 -12.03 -5.82
C LEU A 215 0.74 -13.40 -6.50
N GLU A 216 1.60 -14.33 -6.09
CA GLU A 216 1.76 -15.66 -6.69
C GLU A 216 2.21 -15.63 -8.16
N GLY A 217 2.79 -14.51 -8.61
CA GLY A 217 3.22 -14.27 -9.99
C GLY A 217 4.71 -14.04 -10.20
N TYR A 218 5.52 -13.97 -9.13
CA TYR A 218 6.98 -13.72 -9.18
C TYR A 218 7.40 -12.47 -9.95
N ARG A 219 6.54 -11.45 -9.99
CA ARG A 219 6.80 -10.25 -10.78
C ARG A 219 6.08 -9.01 -10.28
N ILE A 220 6.52 -7.87 -10.81
CA ILE A 220 5.82 -6.59 -10.75
C ILE A 220 5.45 -6.22 -12.19
N ASP A 221 4.19 -5.90 -12.44
CA ASP A 221 3.74 -5.44 -13.75
C ASP A 221 3.75 -3.90 -13.79
N ARG A 222 4.19 -3.33 -14.91
CA ARG A 222 4.30 -1.89 -15.15
C ARG A 222 3.31 -1.44 -16.22
N PHE A 223 2.61 -0.36 -15.96
CA PHE A 223 1.67 0.28 -16.88
C PHE A 223 2.00 1.78 -17.00
N ASN A 224 1.67 2.42 -18.13
CA ASN A 224 1.71 3.89 -18.21
C ASN A 224 0.48 4.53 -17.55
N GLU A 225 0.44 5.87 -17.50
CA GLU A 225 -0.67 6.65 -16.94
C GLU A 225 -2.02 6.38 -17.62
N GLN A 226 -2.01 5.92 -18.87
CA GLN A 226 -3.20 5.57 -19.65
C GLN A 226 -3.68 4.12 -19.37
N GLY A 227 -2.91 3.33 -18.61
CA GLY A 227 -3.21 1.95 -18.28
C GLY A 227 -2.75 0.94 -19.33
N GLU A 228 -1.91 1.35 -20.29
CA GLU A 228 -1.30 0.43 -21.24
C GLU A 228 -0.15 -0.33 -20.57
N PHE A 229 -0.14 -1.66 -20.73
CA PHE A 229 0.94 -2.50 -20.21
C PHE A 229 2.26 -2.20 -20.91
N ILE A 230 3.33 -2.03 -20.12
CA ILE A 230 4.69 -1.78 -20.62
C ILE A 230 5.52 -3.06 -20.53
N GLU A 231 5.71 -3.56 -19.31
CA GLU A 231 6.58 -4.70 -19.06
C GLU A 231 6.25 -5.40 -17.73
N SER A 232 6.83 -6.59 -17.56
CA SER A 232 6.88 -7.30 -16.29
C SER A 232 8.32 -7.39 -15.81
N LEU A 233 8.55 -7.03 -14.55
CA LEU A 233 9.84 -7.21 -13.87
C LEU A 233 9.81 -8.50 -13.07
N ASP A 234 10.67 -9.46 -13.42
CA ASP A 234 10.86 -10.66 -12.63
C ASP A 234 11.49 -10.34 -11.27
N ILE A 235 10.94 -10.93 -10.21
CA ILE A 235 11.44 -10.80 -8.85
C ILE A 235 11.63 -12.19 -8.20
N PRO A 236 12.39 -12.30 -7.10
CA PRO A 236 12.61 -13.57 -6.41
C PRO A 236 11.53 -13.94 -5.39
N LEU A 237 10.59 -13.04 -5.10
CA LEU A 237 9.50 -13.26 -4.16
C LEU A 237 8.31 -13.90 -4.86
N ALA A 238 7.78 -14.98 -4.30
CA ALA A 238 6.61 -15.64 -4.87
C ALA A 238 5.33 -14.84 -4.64
N LYS A 239 5.25 -14.15 -3.50
CA LYS A 239 4.06 -13.44 -3.03
C LYS A 239 4.35 -11.97 -2.73
N PRO A 240 4.85 -11.18 -3.70
CA PRO A 240 5.01 -9.76 -3.48
C PRO A 240 3.67 -9.12 -3.17
N THR A 241 3.66 -8.21 -2.21
CA THR A 241 2.47 -7.52 -1.74
C THR A 241 2.43 -6.09 -2.21
N MET A 242 3.53 -5.34 -2.10
CA MET A 242 3.54 -3.94 -2.54
C MET A 242 4.94 -3.42 -2.87
N PRO A 243 5.12 -2.74 -4.03
CA PRO A 243 6.32 -1.96 -4.34
C PRO A 243 6.25 -0.55 -3.75
N CYS A 244 7.40 0.03 -3.40
CA CYS A 244 7.55 1.41 -2.97
C CYS A 244 8.91 1.96 -3.42
N PHE A 245 8.89 3.12 -4.09
CA PHE A 245 10.11 3.85 -4.43
C PHE A 245 10.55 4.77 -3.29
N GLY A 246 11.86 4.95 -3.13
CA GLY A 246 12.43 5.82 -2.10
C GLY A 246 13.96 5.86 -2.12
N GLY A 247 14.54 6.12 -0.96
CA GLY A 247 15.98 6.34 -0.82
C GLY A 247 16.40 7.78 -1.17
N GLU A 248 17.67 8.11 -0.92
CA GLU A 248 18.18 9.49 -1.00
C GLU A 248 17.97 10.13 -2.38
N ASN A 249 18.13 9.35 -3.45
CA ASN A 249 17.92 9.80 -4.83
C ASN A 249 16.56 9.36 -5.40
N GLY A 250 15.71 8.71 -4.61
CA GLY A 250 14.44 8.14 -5.06
C GLY A 250 14.58 6.91 -5.97
N THR A 251 15.79 6.37 -6.17
CA THR A 251 16.09 5.30 -7.15
C THR A 251 15.91 3.89 -6.60
N VAL A 252 15.67 3.75 -5.30
CA VAL A 252 15.52 2.44 -4.65
C VAL A 252 14.08 1.98 -4.80
N LEU A 253 13.89 0.79 -5.35
CA LEU A 253 12.61 0.08 -5.34
C LEU A 253 12.64 -0.99 -4.25
N LEU A 254 11.89 -0.77 -3.18
CA LEU A 254 11.64 -1.73 -2.11
C LEU A 254 10.34 -2.48 -2.37
N VAL A 255 10.31 -3.78 -2.08
CA VAL A 255 9.15 -4.64 -2.29
C VAL A 255 8.90 -5.46 -1.04
N CYS A 256 7.69 -5.33 -0.49
CA CYS A 256 7.18 -6.19 0.58
C CYS A 256 6.63 -7.51 0.03
N SER A 257 6.55 -8.52 0.89
CA SER A 257 6.03 -9.85 0.57
C SER A 257 5.20 -10.43 1.70
N ALA A 258 4.18 -11.21 1.32
CA ALA A 258 3.60 -12.20 2.23
C ALA A 258 4.55 -13.39 2.38
N GLN A 259 4.38 -14.15 3.47
CA GLN A 259 5.15 -15.36 3.71
C GLN A 259 4.92 -16.40 2.60
N ALA A 260 6.03 -16.88 2.04
CA ALA A 260 6.05 -17.97 1.07
C ALA A 260 5.54 -19.29 1.68
N ASP A 261 5.11 -20.23 0.83
CA ASP A 261 4.69 -21.57 1.24
C ASP A 261 5.24 -22.63 0.27
N GLU A 262 4.97 -23.91 0.54
CA GLU A 262 5.46 -25.03 -0.30
C GLU A 262 5.00 -24.94 -1.75
N LYS A 263 3.82 -24.36 -2.01
CA LYS A 263 3.27 -24.22 -3.37
C LYS A 263 3.88 -23.03 -4.09
N PHE A 264 4.18 -21.96 -3.35
CA PHE A 264 4.75 -20.72 -3.85
C PHE A 264 6.00 -20.35 -3.03
N PRO A 265 7.11 -21.09 -3.18
CA PRO A 265 8.35 -20.80 -2.47
C PRO A 265 9.08 -19.63 -3.13
N ASN A 266 9.75 -18.81 -2.33
CA ASN A 266 10.69 -17.80 -2.88
C ASN A 266 11.85 -18.48 -3.62
N LYS A 267 12.49 -17.76 -4.54
CA LYS A 267 13.66 -18.25 -5.29
C LYS A 267 14.87 -18.43 -4.34
N PRO A 268 15.85 -19.29 -4.71
CA PRO A 268 17.03 -19.52 -3.89
C PRO A 268 17.77 -18.24 -3.50
N GLY A 269 18.18 -18.13 -2.24
CA GLY A 269 18.79 -16.93 -1.65
C GLY A 269 17.81 -15.91 -1.08
N PHE A 270 16.50 -16.13 -1.21
CA PHE A 270 15.42 -15.25 -0.72
C PHE A 270 14.39 -15.99 0.15
N GLU A 271 14.69 -17.20 0.60
CA GLU A 271 13.77 -18.13 1.27
C GLU A 271 13.16 -17.53 2.54
N ASN A 272 13.95 -16.77 3.29
CA ASN A 272 13.59 -16.27 4.62
C ASN A 272 13.33 -14.76 4.66
N THR A 273 13.23 -14.09 3.51
CA THR A 273 12.98 -12.64 3.49
C THR A 273 11.51 -12.30 3.24
N GLY A 274 11.03 -11.26 3.95
CA GLY A 274 9.77 -10.60 3.66
C GLY A 274 9.92 -9.28 2.87
N LEU A 275 11.16 -8.85 2.64
CA LEU A 275 11.47 -7.61 1.93
C LEU A 275 12.71 -7.76 1.03
N ILE A 276 12.62 -7.21 -0.18
CA ILE A 276 13.77 -7.06 -1.07
C ILE A 276 13.87 -5.61 -1.53
N ALA A 277 15.05 -5.22 -1.97
CA ALA A 277 15.24 -3.94 -2.66
C ALA A 277 16.21 -4.07 -3.83
N CYS A 278 16.13 -3.14 -4.76
CA CYS A 278 17.13 -2.95 -5.81
C CYS A 278 17.26 -1.46 -6.16
N GLU A 279 18.39 -1.10 -6.76
CA GLU A 279 18.54 0.20 -7.43
C GLU A 279 17.92 0.14 -8.83
N THR A 280 17.27 1.23 -9.23
CA THR A 280 16.60 1.35 -10.51
C THR A 280 16.94 2.67 -11.21
N SER A 281 16.66 2.76 -12.51
CA SER A 281 16.71 4.03 -13.24
C SER A 281 15.43 4.85 -13.09
N PHE A 282 14.44 4.36 -12.37
CA PHE A 282 13.17 5.05 -12.11
C PHE A 282 13.24 5.74 -10.76
N THR A 283 12.55 6.87 -10.63
CA THR A 283 12.59 7.67 -9.42
C THR A 283 11.24 7.72 -8.72
N ALA A 284 11.28 7.85 -7.40
CA ALA A 284 10.12 8.02 -6.56
C ALA A 284 9.28 9.23 -6.98
N LEU A 285 7.97 9.03 -7.05
CA LEU A 285 7.02 10.12 -6.89
C LEU A 285 7.02 10.51 -5.41
N PRO A 286 7.15 11.80 -5.03
CA PRO A 286 7.06 12.20 -3.63
C PRO A 286 5.78 11.69 -2.97
N GLU A 287 5.89 11.08 -1.79
CA GLU A 287 4.73 10.55 -1.07
C GLU A 287 3.79 11.70 -0.69
N ALA A 288 2.51 11.54 -1.03
CA ALA A 288 1.47 12.45 -0.55
C ALA A 288 1.24 12.22 0.95
N PHE A 289 1.16 13.30 1.71
CA PHE A 289 0.92 13.21 3.15
C PHE A 289 -0.56 13.18 3.48
N ALA A 290 -0.97 12.27 4.35
CA ALA A 290 -2.32 12.29 4.90
C ALA A 290 -2.47 13.50 5.83
N ASN A 291 -3.59 14.22 5.70
CA ASN A 291 -3.99 15.20 6.71
C ASN A 291 -4.64 14.46 7.89
N PRO A 292 -3.99 14.39 9.07
CA PRO A 292 -4.52 13.63 10.21
C PRO A 292 -5.86 14.17 10.73
N ASN A 293 -6.19 15.44 10.45
CA ASN A 293 -7.48 16.02 10.83
C ASN A 293 -8.66 15.38 10.08
N ASN A 294 -8.42 14.69 8.97
CA ASN A 294 -9.47 13.95 8.26
C ASN A 294 -10.05 12.79 9.09
N LEU A 295 -9.37 12.35 10.16
CA LEU A 295 -9.92 11.37 11.10
C LEU A 295 -10.85 11.98 12.16
N ASN A 296 -10.84 13.30 12.35
CA ASN A 296 -11.62 13.98 13.39
C ASN A 296 -12.91 14.55 12.80
N GLN A 297 -14.03 14.43 13.51
CA GLN A 297 -15.20 15.24 13.17
C GLN A 297 -14.88 16.72 13.41
N PRO A 298 -15.29 17.64 12.52
CA PRO A 298 -15.16 19.06 12.80
C PRO A 298 -15.90 19.39 14.11
N PRO A 299 -15.37 20.31 14.94
CA PRO A 299 -16.12 20.77 16.10
C PRO A 299 -17.47 21.30 15.60
N TYR A 300 -18.57 20.76 16.13
CA TYR A 300 -19.89 21.32 15.89
C TYR A 300 -19.83 22.79 16.31
N PHE A 301 -19.93 23.73 15.37
CA PHE A 301 -20.32 25.09 15.72
C PHE A 301 -21.80 24.99 16.12
N THR A 302 -22.04 24.82 17.42
CA THR A 302 -23.36 24.97 18.04
C THR A 302 -23.78 26.42 18.05
#